data_AF-A0A925BUA4-F1
#
_entry.id   AF-A0A925BUA4-F1
#
_cell.length_a   1.000
_cell.length_b   1.000
_cell.length_c   1.000
_cell.angle_alpha   90.00
_cell.angle_beta   90.00
_cell.angle_gamma   90.00
#
_symmetry.space_group_name_H-M   'P 1'
#
loop_
_entity.id
_entity.type
_entity.pdbx_description
1 polymer ?
#
loop_
_entity_poly.entity_id
_entity_poly.type
_entity_poly.pdbx_seq_one_letter_code
_entity_poly.pdbx_strand_id
1 'polypeptide(L)'
;MVKPMREEDVPRQTTSRQFLSSRANLRVIPVQRAILIEAARQRATSSRLKLPDTIHVATAVILKCTTLLTNDQQFKSLSNLPVVILSEVTS
;
A
#
# COMPACT_ATOMS: atom_id res chain seq x y z
N MET A 1 -2.57 -3.49 -12.65
CA MET A 1 -3.29 -4.72 -13.05
C MET A 1 -4.57 -4.44 -13.81
N VAL A 2 -5.55 -3.69 -13.28
CA VAL A 2 -6.87 -3.50 -13.91
C VAL A 2 -6.79 -2.99 -15.37
N LYS A 3 -6.09 -1.88 -15.63
CA LYS A 3 -5.96 -1.33 -16.98
C LYS A 3 -5.24 -2.30 -17.96
N PRO A 4 -4.05 -2.83 -17.65
CA PRO A 4 -3.40 -3.84 -18.49
C PRO A 4 -4.23 -5.11 -18.72
N MET A 5 -5.10 -5.50 -17.79
CA MET A 5 -6.00 -6.64 -17.96
C MET A 5 -7.16 -6.30 -18.90
N ARG A 6 -7.75 -5.11 -18.75
CA ARG A 6 -8.82 -4.62 -19.62
C ARG A 6 -8.35 -4.44 -21.07
N GLU A 7 -7.10 -4.03 -21.25
CA GLU A 7 -6.48 -3.82 -22.56
C GLU A 7 -5.78 -5.08 -23.11
N GLU A 8 -5.84 -6.20 -22.39
CA GLU A 8 -5.14 -7.46 -22.72
C GLU A 8 -3.63 -7.29 -22.98
N ASP A 9 -3.01 -6.25 -22.40
CA ASP A 9 -1.58 -5.95 -22.50
C ASP A 9 -0.77 -6.91 -21.61
N VAL A 10 -0.51 -8.10 -22.14
CA VAL A 10 0.24 -9.18 -21.47
C VAL A 10 1.63 -8.71 -21.01
N PRO A 11 2.43 -7.98 -21.83
CA PRO A 11 3.72 -7.46 -21.37
C PRO A 11 3.61 -6.61 -20.09
N ARG A 12 2.67 -5.66 -20.03
CA ARG A 12 2.50 -4.82 -18.82
C ARG A 12 1.97 -5.61 -17.63
N GLN A 13 1.15 -6.64 -17.85
CA GLN A 13 0.72 -7.53 -16.77
C GLN A 13 1.91 -8.30 -16.17
N THR A 14 2.80 -8.83 -17.01
CA THR A 14 3.99 -9.57 -16.57
C THR A 14 4.92 -8.68 -15.75
N THR A 15 5.26 -7.49 -16.25
CA THR A 15 6.10 -6.53 -15.51
C THR A 15 5.48 -6.15 -14.17
N SER A 16 4.16 -5.92 -14.14
CA SER A 16 3.45 -5.60 -12.90
C SER A 16 3.52 -6.75 -11.87
N ARG A 17 3.33 -8.01 -12.31
CA ARG A 17 3.42 -9.18 -11.40
C ARG A 17 4.83 -9.38 -10.86
N GLN A 18 5.85 -9.20 -11.71
CA GLN A 18 7.24 -9.27 -11.29
C GLN A 18 7.57 -8.15 -10.29
N PHE A 19 7.04 -6.95 -10.47
CA PHE A 19 7.22 -5.84 -9.52
C PHE A 19 6.55 -6.13 -8.17
N LEU A 20 5.35 -6.73 -8.20
CA LEU A 20 4.55 -7.08 -7.03
C LEU A 20 4.92 -8.44 -6.42
N SER A 21 6.14 -8.95 -6.64
CA SER A 21 6.62 -10.18 -6.01
C SER A 21 7.57 -9.88 -4.85
N SER A 22 7.56 -10.76 -3.85
CA SER A 22 8.52 -10.68 -2.75
C SER A 22 9.95 -10.90 -3.24
N ARG A 23 10.90 -10.16 -2.66
CA ARG A 23 12.35 -10.18 -2.93
C ARG A 23 13.10 -10.04 -1.60
N ALA A 24 14.44 -10.09 -1.64
CA ALA A 24 15.29 -10.05 -0.44
C ALA A 24 14.92 -8.92 0.56
N ASN A 25 14.60 -7.72 0.05
CA ASN A 25 14.35 -6.53 0.87
C ASN A 25 12.90 -6.02 0.79
N LEU A 26 12.00 -6.81 0.18
CA LEU A 26 10.61 -6.44 -0.02
C LEU A 26 9.73 -7.68 0.17
N ARG A 27 8.87 -7.65 1.18
CA ARG A 27 7.90 -8.72 1.39
C ARG A 27 6.51 -8.26 0.99
N VAL A 28 5.93 -8.91 -0.02
CA VAL A 28 4.55 -8.67 -0.44
C VAL A 28 3.63 -9.52 0.41
N ILE A 29 2.65 -8.87 1.03
CA ILE A 29 1.74 -9.48 1.99
C ILE A 29 0.42 -9.79 1.29
N PRO A 30 -0.10 -11.04 1.36
CA PRO A 30 -1.40 -11.35 0.80
C PRO A 30 -2.48 -10.56 1.54
N VAL A 31 -3.51 -10.13 0.83
CA VAL A 31 -4.66 -9.45 1.43
C VAL A 31 -5.45 -10.47 2.26
N GLN A 32 -5.30 -10.41 3.58
CA GLN A 32 -5.99 -11.30 4.51
C GLN A 32 -7.24 -10.63 5.10
N ARG A 33 -8.18 -11.43 5.60
CA ARG A 33 -9.41 -10.93 6.24
C ARG A 33 -9.13 -9.95 7.38
N ALA A 34 -8.11 -10.23 8.21
CA ALA A 34 -7.72 -9.34 9.30
C ALA A 34 -7.33 -7.94 8.80
N ILE A 35 -6.59 -7.86 7.68
CA ILE A 35 -6.23 -6.59 7.03
C ILE A 35 -7.47 -5.84 6.54
N LEU A 36 -8.42 -6.54 5.93
CA LEU A 36 -9.65 -5.92 5.44
C LEU A 36 -10.54 -5.40 6.58
N ILE A 37 -10.63 -6.13 7.70
CA ILE A 37 -11.38 -5.70 8.88
C ILE A 37 -10.72 -4.46 9.50
N GLU A 38 -9.40 -4.46 9.64
CA GLU A 38 -8.67 -3.29 10.17
C GLU A 38 -8.81 -2.08 9.24
N ALA A 39 -8.73 -2.27 7.92
CA ALA A 39 -8.99 -1.19 6.96
C ALA A 39 -10.43 -0.65 7.08
N ALA A 40 -11.42 -1.51 7.26
CA ALA A 40 -12.80 -1.07 7.50
C ALA A 40 -12.92 -0.25 8.78
N ARG A 41 -12.27 -0.68 9.87
CA ARG A 41 -12.23 0.03 11.16
C ARG A 41 -11.62 1.43 11.00
N GLN A 42 -10.47 1.53 10.33
CA GLN A 42 -9.83 2.83 10.07
C GLN A 42 -10.72 3.75 9.24
N ARG A 43 -11.37 3.22 8.19
CA ARG A 43 -12.28 4.01 7.35
C ARG A 43 -13.56 4.46 8.05
N ALA A 44 -14.04 3.67 9.03
CA ALA A 44 -15.17 4.08 9.87
C ALA A 44 -14.82 5.31 10.73
N THR A 45 -13.57 5.45 11.14
CA THR A 45 -13.09 6.61 11.92
C THR A 45 -12.60 7.78 11.06
N SER A 46 -12.10 7.52 9.85
CA SER A 46 -11.67 8.56 8.91
C SER A 46 -11.79 8.09 7.45
N SER A 47 -12.66 8.74 6.68
CA SER A 47 -12.97 8.35 5.30
C SER A 47 -12.08 9.02 4.24
N ARG A 48 -11.01 9.72 4.65
CA ARG A 48 -10.18 10.54 3.74
C ARG A 48 -9.30 9.71 2.81
N LEU A 49 -8.85 8.53 3.24
CA LEU A 49 -8.10 7.60 2.40
C LEU A 49 -9.04 6.68 1.60
N LYS A 50 -8.67 6.40 0.35
CA LYS A 50 -9.36 5.40 -0.49
C LYS A 50 -9.07 4.00 0.05
N LEU A 51 -9.93 3.03 -0.28
CA LEU A 51 -9.79 1.65 0.20
C LEU A 51 -8.39 1.04 -0.04
N PRO A 52 -7.77 1.14 -1.23
CA PRO A 52 -6.43 0.59 -1.45
C PRO A 52 -5.38 1.20 -0.51
N ASP A 53 -5.43 2.52 -0.31
CA ASP A 53 -4.53 3.24 0.59
C ASP A 53 -4.72 2.78 2.04
N THR A 54 -5.97 2.64 2.48
CA THR A 54 -6.28 2.13 3.83
C THR A 54 -5.85 0.68 4.01
N ILE A 55 -5.91 -0.17 2.98
CA ILE A 55 -5.38 -1.54 3.05
C ILE A 55 -3.87 -1.52 3.33
N HIS A 56 -3.12 -0.58 2.73
CA HIS A 56 -1.69 -0.42 3.01
C HIS A 56 -1.43 0.01 4.45
N VAL A 57 -2.17 1.00 4.97
CA VAL A 57 -2.05 1.44 6.38
C VAL A 57 -2.41 0.31 7.35
N ALA A 58 -3.52 -0.39 7.11
CA ALA A 58 -3.96 -1.53 7.92
C ALA A 58 -2.92 -2.67 7.93
N THR A 59 -2.31 -2.96 6.78
CA THR A 59 -1.22 -3.94 6.68
C THR A 59 -0.03 -3.53 7.54
N ALA A 60 0.38 -2.27 7.47
CA ALA A 60 1.50 -1.74 8.26
C ALA A 60 1.23 -1.79 9.76
N VAL A 61 0.00 -1.45 10.18
CA VAL A 61 -0.42 -1.53 11.60
C VAL A 61 -0.40 -2.97 12.10
N ILE A 62 -1.00 -3.92 11.37
CA ILE A 62 -1.04 -5.33 11.77
C ILE A 62 0.36 -5.94 11.87
N LEU A 63 1.24 -5.58 10.93
CA LEU A 63 2.63 -6.06 10.91
C LEU A 63 3.57 -5.26 11.81
N LYS A 64 3.04 -4.26 12.55
CA LYS A 64 3.80 -3.41 13.46
C LYS A 64 4.98 -2.71 12.77
N CYS A 65 4.77 -2.26 11.53
CA CYS A 65 5.74 -1.43 10.85
C CYS A 65 5.92 -0.11 11.61
N THR A 66 7.15 0.37 11.69
CA THR A 66 7.48 1.65 12.36
C THR A 66 7.24 2.86 11.49
N THR A 67 7.22 2.67 10.16
CA THR A 67 7.23 3.75 9.18
C THR A 67 6.49 3.34 7.91
N LEU A 68 5.76 4.29 7.31
CA LEU A 68 5.28 4.22 5.94
C LEU A 68 6.23 4.99 5.02
N LEU A 69 6.71 4.34 3.96
CA LEU A 69 7.54 4.96 2.93
C LEU A 69 6.70 5.15 1.67
N THR A 70 6.52 6.39 1.22
CA THR A 70 5.69 6.72 0.06
C THR A 70 6.16 8.01 -0.62
N ASN A 71 5.75 8.28 -1.86
CA ASN A 71 5.88 9.62 -2.46
C ASN A 71 4.56 10.41 -2.43
N ASP A 72 3.52 9.82 -1.86
CA ASP A 72 2.22 10.45 -1.74
C ASP A 72 2.12 11.29 -0.47
N GLN A 73 2.19 12.60 -0.63
CA GLN A 73 2.22 13.57 0.46
C GLN A 73 0.94 13.56 1.31
N GLN A 74 -0.18 13.07 0.77
CA GLN A 74 -1.44 13.02 1.53
C GLN A 74 -1.34 12.13 2.78
N PHE A 75 -0.43 11.15 2.79
CA PHE A 75 -0.26 10.27 3.95
C PHE A 75 0.30 10.98 5.18
N LYS A 76 1.08 12.07 5.02
CA LYS A 76 1.66 12.80 6.17
C LYS A 76 0.59 13.27 7.16
N SER A 77 -0.59 13.66 6.68
CA SER A 77 -1.68 14.18 7.51
C SER A 77 -2.79 13.16 7.81
N LEU A 78 -2.75 11.99 7.16
CA LEU A 78 -3.82 10.99 7.20
C LEU A 78 -3.40 9.67 7.83
N SER A 79 -2.11 9.43 8.02
CA SER A 79 -1.56 8.24 8.65
C SER A 79 -1.40 8.43 10.16
N ASN A 80 -1.71 7.39 10.91
CA ASN A 80 -1.36 7.26 12.33
C ASN A 80 0.06 6.72 12.56
N LEU A 81 0.76 6.32 11.50
CA LEU A 81 2.16 5.91 11.50
C LEU A 81 3.06 7.04 10.97
N PRO A 82 4.32 7.14 11.45
CA PRO A 82 5.32 8.01 10.85
C PRO A 82 5.43 7.78 9.34
N VAL A 83 5.48 8.88 8.57
CA VAL A 83 5.58 8.85 7.11
C VAL A 83 6.91 9.45 6.68
N VAL A 84 7.67 8.70 5.88
CA VAL A 84 8.87 9.18 5.19
C VAL A 84 8.54 9.33 3.72
N ILE A 85 8.88 10.49 3.15
CA ILE A 85 8.74 10.72 1.72
C ILE A 85 10.01 10.25 1.03
N LEU A 86 9.85 9.28 0.12
CA LEU A 86 11.00 8.65 -0.53
C LEU A 86 11.86 9.68 -1.27
N SER A 87 11.24 10.57 -2.04
CA SER A 87 11.94 11.63 -2.78
C SER A 87 12.65 12.66 -1.90
N GLU A 88 12.33 12.73 -0.60
CA GLU A 88 13.01 13.61 0.36
C GLU A 88 14.27 12.95 0.94
N VAL A 89 14.44 11.63 0.79
CA VAL A 89 15.55 10.85 1.39
C VAL A 89 16.46 10.14 0.39
N THR A 90 16.07 10.08 -0.89
CA THR A 90 16.92 9.58 -1.98
C THR A 90 17.31 10.75 -2.88
N SER A 91 18.56 11.21 -2.76
CA SER A 91 19.19 12.19 -3.66
C SER A 91 19.58 11.56 -4.99
#